data_AF-A0A2N3IKI6-F1
#
_entry.id   AF-A0A2N3IKI6-F1
#
_cell.length_a   1.000
_cell.length_b   1.000
_cell.length_c   1.000
_cell.angle_alpha   90.00
_cell.angle_beta   90.00
_cell.angle_gamma   90.00
#
_symmetry.space_group_name_H-M   'P 1'
#
loop_
_entity.id
_entity.type
_entity.pdbx_description
1 polymer ?
#
loop_
_entity_poly.entity_id
_entity_poly.type
_entity_poly.pdbx_seq_one_letter_code
_entity_poly.pdbx_strand_id
1 'polypeptide(L)'
;MQKSTPMKKRLIAAAMSLFGGTWGVHHFYLGNFGKGVLSVIFSWTGIPTIIGLVDAVKFLTMTDEQFDVKYNFEEYKKKIIEEEFRKNLFHKDIGSELEKLAQLMEKGYITFEEFERRKAKLLQ
;
A
#
# COMPACT_ATOMS: atom_id res chain seq x y z
N MET A 1 12.87 18.97 1.36
CA MET A 1 11.62 18.61 2.04
C MET A 1 10.87 17.60 1.19
N GLN A 2 10.94 16.31 1.51
CA GLN A 2 10.18 15.28 0.80
C GLN A 2 8.73 15.39 1.27
N LYS A 3 7.90 16.08 0.48
CA LYS A 3 6.47 16.23 0.77
C LYS A 3 5.83 14.87 0.50
N SER A 4 5.36 14.18 1.54
CA SER A 4 4.52 13.00 1.36
C SER A 4 3.23 13.46 0.68
N THR A 5 3.10 13.15 -0.61
CA THR A 5 1.82 13.32 -1.29
C THR A 5 0.84 12.33 -0.65
N PRO A 6 -0.31 12.77 -0.14
CA PRO A 6 -1.26 11.86 0.47
C PRO A 6 -1.79 10.86 -0.57
N MET A 7 -1.91 9.58 -0.19
CA MET A 7 -2.53 8.55 -1.03
C MET A 7 -3.88 9.02 -1.57
N LYS A 8 -4.08 8.81 -2.87
CA LYS A 8 -5.37 9.06 -3.52
C LYS A 8 -6.40 8.09 -2.94
N LYS A 9 -7.63 8.56 -2.71
CA LYS A 9 -8.69 7.71 -2.15
C LYS A 9 -9.62 7.21 -3.24
N ARG A 10 -9.85 5.90 -3.27
CA ARG A 10 -10.77 5.23 -4.21
C ARG A 10 -12.18 5.83 -4.19
N LEU A 11 -12.73 6.05 -3.00
CA LEU A 11 -14.07 6.63 -2.83
C LEU A 11 -14.17 8.05 -3.39
N ILE A 12 -13.11 8.85 -3.24
CA ILE A 12 -13.06 10.21 -3.81
C ILE A 12 -13.04 10.13 -5.34
N ALA A 13 -12.22 9.23 -5.91
CA ALA A 13 -12.19 9.01 -7.36
C ALA A 13 -13.54 8.54 -7.91
N ALA A 14 -14.23 7.64 -7.20
CA ALA A 14 -15.57 7.17 -7.55
C ALA A 14 -16.60 8.31 -7.52
N ALA A 15 -16.64 9.09 -6.43
CA ALA A 15 -17.55 10.23 -6.31
C ALA A 15 -17.27 11.29 -7.39
N MET A 16 -16.00 11.63 -7.63
CA MET A 16 -15.61 12.56 -8.70
C MET A 16 -16.00 12.05 -10.09
N SER A 17 -15.97 10.74 -10.31
CA SER A 17 -16.34 10.14 -11.59
C SER A 17 -17.87 10.16 -11.80
N LEU A 18 -18.67 9.97 -10.75
CA LEU A 18 -20.14 10.12 -10.80
C LEU A 18 -20.58 11.57 -11.03
N PHE A 19 -20.08 12.50 -10.22
CA PHE A 19 -20.54 13.90 -10.26
C PHE A 19 -19.79 14.76 -11.29
N GLY A 20 -18.56 14.38 -11.64
CA GLY A 20 -17.68 15.12 -12.54
C GLY A 20 -17.37 14.41 -13.86
N GLY A 21 -18.08 13.31 -14.17
CA GLY A 21 -17.85 12.50 -15.36
C GLY A 21 -17.96 13.27 -16.68
N THR A 22 -18.94 14.17 -16.80
CA THR A 22 -19.13 15.02 -18.00
C THR A 22 -17.91 15.89 -18.33
N TRP A 23 -17.15 16.28 -17.31
CA TRP A 23 -15.95 17.12 -17.44
C TRP A 23 -14.65 16.30 -17.37
N GLY A 24 -14.73 15.00 -17.07
CA GLY A 24 -13.57 14.12 -16.91
C GLY A 24 -12.65 14.50 -15.73
N VAL A 25 -13.18 15.17 -14.70
CA VAL A 25 -12.38 15.74 -13.60
C VAL A 25 -11.63 14.64 -12.82
N HIS A 26 -12.20 13.43 -12.74
CA HIS A 26 -11.57 12.28 -12.10
C HIS A 26 -10.27 11.84 -12.79
N HIS A 27 -10.14 12.01 -14.11
CA HIS A 27 -8.89 11.69 -14.82
C HIS A 27 -7.75 12.63 -14.41
N PHE A 28 -8.03 13.92 -14.15
CA PHE A 28 -7.04 14.85 -13.63
C PHE A 28 -6.61 14.49 -12.20
N TYR A 29 -7.57 14.10 -11.35
CA TYR A 29 -7.26 13.61 -10.00
C TYR A 29 -6.34 12.38 -10.01
N LEU A 30 -6.57 11.46 -10.94
CA LEU A 30 -5.77 10.24 -11.08
C LEU A 30 -4.44 10.47 -11.84
N GLY A 31 -4.12 11.69 -12.25
CA GLY A 31 -2.87 12.02 -12.97
C GLY A 31 -2.88 11.67 -14.47
N ASN A 32 -4.03 11.27 -15.02
CA ASN A 32 -4.19 10.93 -16.43
C ASN A 32 -4.56 12.16 -17.26
N PHE A 33 -3.62 13.10 -17.41
CA PHE A 33 -3.87 14.39 -18.07
C PHE A 33 -4.44 14.25 -19.49
N GLY A 34 -3.87 13.34 -20.31
CA GLY A 34 -4.35 13.13 -21.68
C GLY A 34 -5.82 12.71 -21.76
N LYS A 35 -6.28 11.82 -20.87
CA LYS A 35 -7.69 11.40 -20.81
C LYS A 35 -8.61 12.51 -20.30
N GLY A 36 -8.11 13.33 -19.37
CA GLY A 36 -8.83 14.51 -18.88
C GLY A 36 -9.06 15.53 -20.00
N VAL A 37 -8.01 15.91 -20.73
CA VAL A 37 -8.11 16.85 -21.86
C VAL A 37 -9.04 16.32 -22.95
N LEU A 38 -8.93 15.03 -23.28
CA LEU A 38 -9.82 14.38 -24.25
C LEU A 38 -11.29 14.47 -23.80
N SER A 39 -11.55 14.21 -22.51
CA SER A 39 -12.90 14.31 -21.95
C SER A 39 -13.48 15.71 -22.09
N VAL A 40 -12.69 16.76 -21.86
CA VAL A 40 -13.12 18.17 -22.01
C VAL A 40 -13.47 18.51 -23.47
N ILE A 41 -12.65 18.07 -24.44
CA ILE A 41 -12.91 18.30 -25.86
C ILE A 41 -14.20 17.59 -26.31
N PHE A 42 -14.46 16.40 -25.75
CA PHE A 42 -15.65 15.61 -26.05
C PHE A 42 -16.85 15.89 -25.12
N SER A 43 -16.76 16.82 -24.16
CA SER A 43 -17.82 17.11 -23.19
C SER A 43 -19.17 17.46 -23.84
N TRP A 44 -19.16 18.10 -25.02
CA TRP A 44 -20.37 18.40 -25.78
C TRP A 44 -21.11 17.19 -26.36
N THR A 45 -20.47 16.02 -26.43
CA THR A 45 -21.06 14.80 -27.00
C THR A 45 -21.81 13.94 -25.97
N GLY A 46 -21.69 14.25 -24.66
CA GLY A 46 -22.23 13.42 -23.58
C GLY A 46 -21.53 12.06 -23.38
N ILE A 47 -20.60 11.68 -24.27
CA ILE A 47 -19.80 10.46 -24.17
C ILE A 47 -18.97 10.41 -22.86
N PRO A 48 -18.33 11.50 -22.41
CA PRO A 48 -17.56 11.49 -21.16
C PRO A 48 -18.40 11.12 -19.92
N THR A 49 -19.70 11.45 -19.93
CA THR A 49 -20.63 11.11 -18.85
C THR A 49 -20.79 9.59 -18.72
N ILE A 50 -20.93 8.87 -19.85
CA ILE A 50 -21.06 7.40 -19.85
C ILE A 50 -19.75 6.75 -19.40
N ILE A 51 -18.61 7.24 -19.88
CA ILE A 51 -17.29 6.76 -19.45
C ILE A 51 -17.09 6.98 -17.95
N GLY A 52 -17.45 8.16 -17.43
CA GLY A 52 -17.40 8.46 -16.01
C GLY A 52 -18.30 7.54 -15.17
N LEU A 53 -19.50 7.20 -15.66
CA LEU A 53 -20.36 6.24 -14.95
C LEU A 53 -19.73 4.84 -14.88
N VAL A 54 -19.13 4.37 -15.98
CA VAL A 54 -18.42 3.07 -16.01
C VAL A 54 -17.20 3.09 -15.08
N ASP A 55 -16.41 4.17 -15.11
CA ASP A 55 -15.25 4.34 -14.23
C ASP A 55 -15.67 4.40 -12.75
N ALA A 56 -16.78 5.06 -12.43
CA ALA A 56 -17.33 5.08 -11.08
C ALA A 56 -17.71 3.70 -10.58
N VAL A 57 -18.46 2.92 -11.37
CA VAL A 57 -18.82 1.54 -11.02
C VAL A 57 -17.55 0.71 -10.82
N LYS A 58 -16.58 0.83 -11.73
CA LYS A 58 -15.29 0.14 -11.61
C LYS A 58 -14.56 0.49 -10.32
N PHE A 59 -14.50 1.77 -9.94
CA PHE A 59 -13.87 2.19 -8.69
C PHE A 59 -14.63 1.68 -7.47
N LEU A 60 -15.97 1.61 -7.52
CA LEU A 60 -16.77 1.07 -6.44
C LEU A 60 -16.59 -0.45 -6.26
N THR A 61 -16.45 -1.20 -7.36
CA THR A 61 -16.26 -2.66 -7.33
C THR A 61 -14.83 -3.12 -7.06
N MET A 62 -13.84 -2.25 -7.28
CA MET A 62 -12.42 -2.55 -7.08
C MET A 62 -12.05 -2.43 -5.60
N THR A 63 -11.10 -3.25 -5.11
CA THR A 63 -10.60 -3.12 -3.72
C THR A 63 -9.64 -1.94 -3.56
N ASP A 64 -9.39 -1.53 -2.32
CA ASP A 64 -8.43 -0.47 -2.02
C ASP A 64 -7.00 -0.91 -2.40
N GLU A 65 -6.62 -2.18 -2.21
CA GLU A 65 -5.29 -2.64 -2.65
C GLU A 65 -5.12 -2.53 -4.17
N GLN A 66 -6.15 -2.95 -4.93
CA GLN A 66 -6.13 -2.84 -6.39
C GLN A 66 -6.08 -1.38 -6.86
N PHE A 67 -6.73 -0.47 -6.12
CA PHE A 67 -6.63 0.97 -6.37
C PHE A 67 -5.22 1.48 -6.12
N ASP A 68 -4.63 1.13 -4.98
CA ASP A 68 -3.32 1.61 -4.56
C ASP A 68 -2.21 1.12 -5.48
N VAL A 69 -2.27 -0.16 -5.91
CA VAL A 69 -1.34 -0.70 -6.91
C VAL A 69 -1.38 0.11 -8.21
N LYS A 70 -2.57 0.54 -8.64
CA LYS A 70 -2.75 1.18 -9.94
C LYS A 70 -2.52 2.69 -9.92
N TYR A 71 -2.92 3.37 -8.86
CA TYR A 71 -2.97 4.83 -8.79
C TYR A 71 -2.07 5.44 -7.70
N ASN A 72 -1.56 4.63 -6.77
CA ASN A 72 -0.64 5.02 -5.69
C ASN A 72 0.63 4.14 -5.66
N PHE A 73 1.09 3.67 -6.83
CA PHE A 73 2.13 2.62 -6.94
C PHE A 73 3.41 2.90 -6.14
N GLU A 74 3.94 4.13 -6.20
CA GLU A 74 5.17 4.49 -5.48
C GLU A 74 5.02 4.37 -3.96
N GLU A 75 3.87 4.79 -3.43
CA GLU A 75 3.58 4.73 -2.00
C GLU A 75 3.25 3.29 -1.55
N TYR A 76 2.53 2.54 -2.38
CA TYR A 76 2.29 1.11 -2.20
C TYR A 76 3.60 0.32 -2.16
N LYS A 77 4.51 0.58 -3.11
CA LYS A 77 5.83 -0.06 -3.18
C LYS A 77 6.68 0.27 -1.96
N LYS A 78 6.70 1.52 -1.52
CA LYS A 78 7.40 1.93 -0.29
C LYS A 78 6.89 1.16 0.92
N LYS A 79 5.56 1.05 1.08
CA LYS A 79 4.94 0.31 2.18
C LYS A 79 5.36 -1.16 2.19
N ILE A 80 5.35 -1.83 1.04
CA ILE A 80 5.79 -3.23 0.92
C ILE A 80 7.25 -3.38 1.29
N ILE A 81 8.13 -2.55 0.74
CA ILE A 81 9.56 -2.62 1.01
C ILE A 81 9.83 -2.38 2.50
N GLU A 82 9.11 -1.43 3.12
CA GLU A 82 9.23 -1.14 4.55
C GLU A 82 8.72 -2.30 5.43
N GLU A 83 7.60 -2.92 5.06
CA GLU A 83 7.09 -4.12 5.74
C GLU A 83 8.05 -5.33 5.59
N GLU A 84 8.57 -5.57 4.40
CA GLU A 84 9.51 -6.64 4.10
C GLU A 84 10.84 -6.42 4.82
N PHE A 85 11.37 -5.19 4.79
CA PHE A 85 12.56 -4.81 5.54
C PHE A 85 12.36 -5.00 7.05
N ARG A 86 11.21 -4.57 7.60
CA ARG A 86 10.88 -4.77 9.03
C ARG A 86 10.83 -6.25 9.40
N LYS A 87 10.20 -7.10 8.57
CA LYS A 87 10.15 -8.56 8.79
C LYS A 87 11.55 -9.18 8.75
N ASN A 88 12.36 -8.79 7.78
CA ASN A 88 13.74 -9.27 7.64
C ASN A 88 14.62 -8.84 8.82
N LEU A 89 14.46 -7.60 9.28
CA LEU A 89 15.19 -7.09 10.45
C LEU A 89 14.79 -7.83 11.73
N PHE A 90 13.49 -8.05 11.96
CA PHE A 90 13.00 -8.82 13.11
C PHE A 90 13.52 -10.28 13.11
N HIS A 91 13.52 -10.95 11.96
CA HIS A 91 14.09 -12.30 11.83
C HIS A 91 15.60 -12.35 12.13
N LYS A 92 16.35 -11.35 11.63
CA LYS A 92 17.79 -11.26 11.85
C LYS A 92 18.15 -11.08 13.32
N ASP A 93 17.39 -10.24 14.02
CA ASP A 93 17.59 -9.96 15.44
C ASP A 93 17.39 -11.22 16.29
N ILE A 94 16.24 -11.89 16.16
CA ILE A 94 15.91 -13.12 16.90
C ILE A 94 16.92 -14.24 16.63
N GLY A 95 17.29 -14.48 15.36
CA GLY A 95 18.25 -15.53 15.03
C GLY A 95 19.61 -15.32 15.71
N SER A 96 20.10 -14.08 15.70
CA SER A 96 21.37 -13.74 16.34
C SER A 96 21.32 -13.82 17.87
N GLU A 97 20.17 -13.54 18.50
CA GLU A 97 19.99 -13.69 19.94
C GLU A 97 19.90 -15.15 20.36
N LEU A 98 19.16 -15.98 19.63
CA LEU A 98 19.08 -17.42 19.87
C LEU A 98 20.45 -18.09 19.75
N GLU A 99 21.27 -17.66 18.79
CA GLU A 99 22.64 -18.16 18.62
C GLU A 99 23.52 -17.82 19.83
N LYS A 100 23.46 -16.57 20.33
CA LYS A 100 24.17 -16.17 21.56
C LYS A 100 23.71 -16.97 22.77
N LEU A 101 22.40 -17.20 22.90
CA LEU A 101 21.84 -18.00 24.00
C LEU A 101 22.31 -19.46 23.93
N ALA A 102 22.36 -20.05 22.73
CA ALA A 102 22.88 -21.40 22.54
C ALA A 102 24.36 -21.51 22.92
N GLN A 103 25.19 -20.53 22.53
CA GLN A 103 26.60 -20.49 22.89
C GLN A 103 26.82 -20.35 24.40
N LEU A 104 25.98 -19.59 25.10
CA LEU A 104 26.09 -19.46 26.57
C LEU A 104 25.76 -20.77 27.29
N MET A 105 24.81 -21.54 26.76
CA MET A 105 24.47 -22.86 27.29
C MET A 105 25.59 -23.86 27.05
N GLU A 106 26.13 -23.91 25.82
CA GLU A 106 27.23 -24.79 25.45
C GLU A 106 28.48 -24.54 26.31
N LYS A 107 28.77 -23.26 26.60
CA LYS A 107 29.86 -22.85 27.48
C LYS A 107 29.56 -23.06 28.97
N GLY A 108 28.35 -23.49 29.34
CA GLY A 108 27.94 -23.75 30.72
C GLY A 108 27.64 -22.50 31.56
N TYR A 109 27.46 -21.33 30.95
CA TYR A 109 27.14 -20.09 31.66
C TYR A 109 25.67 -19.98 32.08
N ILE A 110 24.79 -20.69 31.39
CA ILE A 110 23.35 -20.74 31.69
C ILE A 110 22.87 -22.20 31.72
N THR A 111 21.83 -22.46 32.50
CA THR A 111 21.21 -23.79 32.57
C THR A 111 20.24 -24.00 31.42
N PHE A 112 19.94 -25.27 31.11
CA PHE A 112 18.94 -25.62 30.09
C PHE A 112 17.55 -25.04 30.38
N GLU A 113 17.14 -25.03 31.66
CA GLU A 113 15.85 -24.46 32.07
C GLU A 113 15.80 -22.94 31.79
N GLU A 114 16.89 -22.23 32.06
CA GLU A 114 16.97 -20.78 31.81
C GLU A 114 16.97 -20.46 30.31
N PHE A 115 17.62 -21.28 29.50
CA PHE A 115 17.58 -21.18 28.04
C PHE A 115 16.16 -21.35 27.50
N GLU A 116 15.45 -22.41 27.89
CA GLU A 116 14.09 -22.69 27.40
C GLU A 116 13.11 -21.56 27.75
N ARG A 117 13.23 -20.96 28.95
CA ARG A 117 12.43 -19.78 29.33
C ARG A 117 12.68 -18.58 28.41
N ARG A 118 13.95 -18.28 28.11
CA ARG A 118 14.31 -17.12 27.27
C ARG A 118 13.94 -17.34 25.81
N LYS A 119 14.15 -18.55 25.29
CA LYS A 119 13.73 -18.95 23.94
C LYS A 119 12.22 -18.81 23.76
N ALA A 120 11.42 -19.29 24.72
CA ALA A 120 9.97 -19.17 24.68
C ALA A 120 9.51 -17.70 24.69
N LYS A 121 10.23 -16.81 25.40
CA LYS A 121 9.96 -15.38 25.44
C LYS A 121 10.29 -14.66 24.13
N LEU A 122 11.28 -15.13 23.38
CA LEU A 122 11.72 -14.53 22.10
C LEU A 122 10.88 -14.97 20.89
N LEU A 123 10.21 -16.12 21.00
CA LEU A 123 9.34 -16.67 19.96
C LEU A 123 7.87 -16.26 20.10
N GLN A 124 7.55 -15.50 21.16
CA GLN A 124 6.21 -14.99 21.46
C GLN A 124 5.94 -13.67 20.75
#